data_AF-A0A730K6C0-F1
#
_entry.id   AF-A0A730K6C0-F1
#
_cell.length_a   1.000
_cell.length_b   1.000
_cell.length_c   1.000
_cell.angle_alpha   90.00
_cell.angle_beta   90.00
_cell.angle_gamma   90.00
#
_symmetry.space_group_name_H-M   'P 1'
#
loop_
_entity.id
_entity.type
_entity.pdbx_description
1 polymer ?
#
loop_
_entity_poly.entity_id
_entity_poly.type
_entity_poly.pdbx_seq_one_letter_code
_entity_poly.pdbx_strand_id
1 'polypeptide(L)' 'RLCVDAGWLKPGEDGRTQNSIRLPEIGLKRVYQFNTQVLGSAEPE' A
#
# COMPACT_ATOMS: atom_id res chain seq x y z
N ARG A 1 1.79 12.51 5.00
CA ARG A 1 1.21 12.24 3.66
C ARG A 1 2.29 11.95 2.62
N LEU A 2 3.54 12.41 2.83
CA LEU A 2 4.76 12.14 2.04
C LEU A 2 4.78 10.87 1.16
N CYS A 3 4.58 9.65 1.68
CA CYS A 3 4.61 8.44 0.84
C CYS A 3 3.43 8.31 -0.13
N VAL A 4 2.25 8.85 0.21
CA VAL A 4 1.11 8.96 -0.72
C VAL A 4 1.41 10.02 -1.77
N ASP A 5 1.93 11.17 -1.35
CA ASP A 5 2.24 12.29 -2.26
C ASP A 5 3.37 11.93 -3.24
N ALA A 6 4.32 11.10 -2.80
CA ALA A 6 5.38 10.52 -3.63
C ALA A 6 4.91 9.34 -4.52
N GLY A 7 3.63 8.94 -4.43
CA GLY A 7 3.06 7.84 -5.22
C GLY A 7 3.46 6.42 -4.76
N TRP A 8 4.15 6.31 -3.62
CA TRP A 8 4.64 5.04 -3.07
C TRP A 8 3.54 4.23 -2.39
N LEU A 9 2.57 4.94 -1.81
CA LEU A 9 1.46 4.36 -1.07
C LEU A 9 0.14 4.71 -1.74
N LYS A 10 -0.73 3.71 -1.92
CA LYS A 10 -2.08 3.94 -2.41
C LYS A 10 -2.91 4.63 -1.33
N PRO A 11 -3.54 5.79 -1.62
CA PRO A 11 -4.44 6.42 -0.67
C PRO A 11 -5.67 5.53 -0.43
N GLY A 12 -6.21 5.59 0.78
CA GLY A 12 -7.47 4.94 1.09
C GLY A 12 -8.69 5.74 0.64
N GLU A 13 -9.79 5.02 0.43
CA GLU A 13 -11.05 5.57 -0.09
C GLU A 13 -11.67 6.62 0.85
N ASP A 14 -11.40 6.52 2.16
CA ASP A 14 -11.87 7.45 3.18
C ASP A 14 -10.95 8.68 3.38
N GLY A 15 -10.00 8.88 2.45
CA GLY A 15 -9.00 9.95 2.54
C GLY A 15 -7.89 9.69 3.56
N ARG A 16 -7.86 8.52 4.22
CA ARG A 16 -6.75 8.11 5.08
C ARG A 16 -5.65 7.43 4.27
N THR A 17 -4.52 7.21 4.92
CA THR A 17 -3.37 6.52 4.32
C THR A 17 -3.44 5.00 4.47
N GLN A 18 -4.30 4.48 5.35
CA GLN A 18 -4.48 3.05 5.60
C GLN A 18 -5.82 2.57 5.04
N ASN A 19 -5.84 1.33 4.55
CA ASN A 19 -7.03 0.65 4.05
C ASN A 19 -7.42 -0.51 4.94
N SER A 20 -8.72 -0.68 5.17
CA SER A 20 -9.27 -1.86 5.83
C SER A 20 -9.53 -2.94 4.79
N ILE A 21 -8.65 -3.94 4.70
CA ILE A 21 -8.79 -5.06 3.77
C ILE A 21 -8.99 -6.37 4.52
N ARG A 22 -9.78 -7.28 3.95
CA ARG A 22 -9.93 -8.64 4.48
C ARG A 22 -8.81 -9.52 3.93
N LEU A 23 -7.85 -9.86 4.77
CA LEU A 23 -6.76 -10.77 4.44
C LEU A 23 -7.25 -12.23 4.58
N PRO A 24 -6.86 -13.13 3.66
CA PRO A 24 -7.33 -14.53 3.66
C PRO A 24 -7.12 -15.25 5.00
N GLU A 25 -5.99 -15.04 5.66
CA GLU A 25 -5.60 -15.80 6.87
C GLU A 25 -5.99 -15.13 8.20
N ILE A 26 -6.12 -13.80 8.22
CA ILE A 26 -6.20 -13.02 9.46
C ILE A 26 -7.49 -12.17 9.53
N GLY A 27 -8.31 -12.18 8.48
CA GLY A 27 -9.55 -11.41 8.42
C GLY A 27 -9.31 -9.91 8.19
N LEU A 28 -10.24 -9.06 8.66
CA LEU A 28 -10.19 -7.62 8.42
C LEU A 28 -9.02 -6.97 9.17
N LYS A 29 -8.12 -6.32 8.44
CA LYS A 29 -6.98 -5.59 8.99
C LYS A 29 -6.80 -4.25 8.31
N ARG A 30 -6.30 -3.28 9.08
CA ARG A 30 -5.88 -1.98 8.58
C ARG A 30 -4.45 -2.08 8.11
N VAL A 31 -4.21 -1.86 6.83
CA VAL A 31 -2.90 -2.02 6.19
C VAL A 31 -2.52 -0.81 5.38
N TYR A 32 -1.22 -0.67 5.16
CA TYR A 32 -0.66 0.24 4.17
C TYR A 32 -0.43 -0.52 2.87
N GLN A 33 -1.05 -0.09 1.77
CA GLN A 33 -0.89 -0.73 0.47
C GLN A 33 0.11 0.04 -0.39
N PHE A 34 1.30 -0.51 -0.56
CA PHE A 34 2.34 0.09 -1.41
C PHE A 34 2.08 -0.19 -2.89
N ASN A 35 2.52 0.74 -3.76
CA ASN A 35 2.56 0.51 -5.20
C ASN A 35 3.76 -0.37 -5.54
N THR A 36 3.52 -1.57 -6.06
CA THR A 36 4.56 -2.53 -6.43
C THR A 36 5.48 -2.02 -7.55
N GLN A 37 5.02 -1.05 -8.35
CA GLN A 37 5.84 -0.40 -9.39
C GLN A 37 6.93 0.51 -8.81
N VAL A 38 6.77 0.99 -7.57
CA VAL A 38 7.75 1.85 -6.89
C VAL A 38 8.90 1.04 -6.30
N LEU A 39 8.65 -0.23 -5.97
CA LEU A 39 9.68 -1.08 -5.33
C LEU A 39 10.79 -1.53 -6.29
N GLY A 40 10.77 -1.10 -7.54
CA GLY A 40 11.77 -1.43 -8.54
C GLY A 40 11.69 -2.90 -8.96
N SER A 41 11.88 -3.16 -10.25
CA SER A 41 12.22 -4.48 -10.75
C SER A 41 13.41 -5.02 -9.99
N ALA A 42 13.24 -6.13 -9.26
CA ALA A 42 14.36 -6.94 -8.85
C ALA A 42 14.91 -7.63 -10.10
N GLU A 43 15.64 -6.90 -10.94
CA GLU A 43 16.55 -7.51 -11.90
C GLU A 43 17.85 -7.80 -11.15
N PRO A 44 18.21 -9.09 -10.96
CA PRO A 44 19.52 -9.43 -10.42
C PRO A 44 20.58 -9.17 -11.51
N GLU A 45 21.54 -8.26 -11.24
CA GLU A 45 22.85 -8.27 -11.92
C GLU A 45 23.71 -9.45 -11.42
#